data_AF-A0A7V9HGV0-F1
#
_entry.id   AF-A0A7V9HGV0-F1
#
_cell.length_a   1.000
_cell.length_b   1.000
_cell.length_c   1.000
_cell.angle_alpha   90.00
_cell.angle_beta   90.00
_cell.angle_gamma   90.00
#
_symmetry.space_group_name_H-M   'P 1'
#
loop_
_entity.id
_entity.type
_entity.pdbx_description
1 polymer ?
#
loop_
_entity_poly.entity_id
_entity_poly.type
_entity_poly.pdbx_seq_one_letter_code
_entity_poly.pdbx_strand_id
1 'polypeptide(L)'
;MPPEPPPAPPFPPRATETYRADSVAEEHAFFRAYPPPDGEWEIVSQTLRLRHNAPQDHITVRAASLGEITVPFDIASFFGAAPGAGAAAVDFDRLLETALAFARDNGPHHPGSLPRFPVPSAGYPGRVEVPLPLVALDNAGRRGLYAPPRVVVLSYPEGEPLGTGEYPGFDPKRWPPRRLGNWPPPASRLLSPPRLQATITRFTACWHRLLTAW
;
A
#
# COMPACT_ATOMS: atom_id res chain seq x y z
N MET A 1 14.37 -30.29 27.63
CA MET A 1 14.16 -28.93 27.09
C MET A 1 13.44 -29.07 25.76
N PRO A 2 12.36 -28.31 25.51
CA PRO A 2 11.82 -28.24 24.17
C PRO A 2 12.88 -27.62 23.23
N PRO A 3 12.99 -28.09 21.97
CA PRO A 3 13.88 -27.48 21.01
C PRO A 3 13.47 -26.02 20.79
N GLU A 4 14.47 -25.13 20.76
CA GLU A 4 14.27 -23.72 20.45
C GLU A 4 13.64 -23.60 19.06
N PRO A 5 12.58 -22.80 18.89
CA PRO A 5 11.96 -22.62 17.58
C PRO A 5 13.01 -22.06 16.61
N PRO A 6 13.02 -22.52 15.35
CA PRO A 6 13.97 -22.00 14.37
C PRO A 6 13.83 -20.48 14.26
N PRO A 7 14.94 -19.75 14.06
CA PRO A 7 14.89 -18.31 13.89
C PRO A 7 13.92 -17.95 12.77
N ALA A 8 13.07 -16.95 13.02
CA ALA A 8 12.12 -16.48 12.03
C ALA A 8 12.87 -16.06 10.76
N PRO A 9 12.39 -16.44 9.57
CA PRO A 9 13.04 -16.06 8.33
C PRO A 9 13.10 -14.52 8.22
N PRO A 10 14.18 -13.96 7.65
CA PRO A 10 14.40 -12.52 7.64
C PRO A 10 13.42 -11.76 6.75
N PHE A 11 12.73 -12.48 5.86
CA PHE A 11 11.72 -11.95 4.95
C PHE A 11 10.42 -12.75 5.09
N PRO A 12 9.27 -12.16 4.72
CA PRO A 12 7.99 -12.87 4.78
C PRO A 12 8.02 -14.17 3.98
N PRO A 13 7.31 -15.21 4.47
CA PRO A 13 7.20 -16.46 3.73
C PRO A 13 6.58 -16.21 2.35
N ARG A 14 7.05 -16.97 1.37
CA ARG A 14 6.61 -16.90 -0.02
C ARG A 14 6.20 -18.28 -0.51
N ALA A 15 5.13 -18.33 -1.29
CA ALA A 15 4.68 -19.56 -1.95
C ALA A 15 5.51 -19.87 -3.22
N THR A 16 6.16 -18.85 -3.78
CA THR A 16 7.04 -18.92 -4.94
C THR A 16 8.49 -18.71 -4.52
N GLU A 17 9.45 -19.08 -5.38
CA GLU A 17 10.87 -18.87 -5.08
C GLU A 17 11.28 -17.39 -5.13
N THR A 18 10.45 -16.52 -5.71
CA THR A 18 10.72 -15.10 -6.00
C THR A 18 9.69 -14.16 -5.37
N TYR A 19 10.09 -12.90 -5.19
CA TYR A 19 9.17 -11.78 -4.94
C TYR A 19 8.83 -11.08 -6.25
N ARG A 20 7.70 -10.38 -6.31
CA ARG A 20 7.36 -9.51 -7.44
C ARG A 20 7.64 -8.06 -7.07
N ALA A 21 8.27 -7.32 -7.98
CA ALA A 21 8.42 -5.87 -7.89
C ALA A 21 8.13 -5.24 -9.25
N ASP A 22 7.48 -4.08 -9.26
CA ASP A 22 7.17 -3.33 -10.48
C ASP A 22 8.09 -2.11 -10.65
N SER A 23 9.07 -1.92 -9.77
CA SER A 23 10.13 -0.92 -9.92
C SER A 23 11.32 -1.22 -9.02
N VAL A 24 12.49 -0.67 -9.38
CA VAL A 24 13.68 -0.65 -8.51
C VAL A 24 13.36 -0.04 -7.14
N ALA A 25 12.55 1.03 -7.11
CA ALA A 25 12.15 1.66 -5.86
C ALA A 25 11.38 0.71 -4.93
N GLU A 26 10.53 -0.17 -5.48
CA GLU A 26 9.82 -1.20 -4.70
C GLU A 26 10.78 -2.25 -4.13
N GLU A 27 11.81 -2.65 -4.88
CA GLU A 27 12.84 -3.59 -4.43
C GLU A 27 13.63 -3.02 -3.25
N HIS A 28 14.09 -1.76 -3.34
CA HIS A 28 14.75 -1.13 -2.20
C HIS A 28 13.79 -0.93 -1.01
N ALA A 29 12.53 -0.61 -1.27
CA ALA A 29 11.51 -0.52 -0.22
C ALA A 29 11.26 -1.88 0.45
N PHE A 30 11.39 -3.00 -0.27
CA PHE A 30 11.33 -4.36 0.29
C PHE A 30 12.30 -4.54 1.45
N PHE A 31 13.56 -4.23 1.24
CA PHE A 31 14.60 -4.37 2.27
C PHE A 31 14.38 -3.42 3.44
N ARG A 32 13.98 -2.16 3.19
CA ARG A 32 13.72 -1.20 4.26
C ARG A 32 12.46 -1.53 5.08
N ALA A 33 11.47 -2.20 4.49
CA ALA A 33 10.27 -2.63 5.20
C ALA A 33 10.56 -3.78 6.19
N TYR A 34 11.55 -4.62 5.86
CA TYR A 34 12.00 -5.78 6.65
C TYR A 34 13.46 -5.64 7.04
N PRO A 35 13.82 -4.68 7.93
CA PRO A 35 15.19 -4.51 8.36
C PRO A 35 15.66 -5.71 9.20
N PRO A 36 16.97 -6.03 9.18
CA PRO A 36 17.55 -7.00 10.09
C PRO A 36 17.58 -6.44 11.53
N PRO A 37 17.79 -7.30 12.56
CA PRO A 37 17.83 -6.86 13.95
C PRO A 37 18.88 -5.79 14.27
N ASP A 38 19.98 -5.77 13.52
CA ASP A 38 21.17 -4.93 13.72
C ASP A 38 21.15 -3.61 12.92
N GLY A 39 20.07 -3.31 12.18
CA GLY A 39 19.90 -2.00 11.55
C GLY A 39 19.39 -2.08 10.13
N GLU A 40 20.18 -1.63 9.16
CA GLU A 40 19.81 -1.62 7.74
C GLU A 40 20.56 -2.71 6.98
N TRP A 41 19.96 -3.19 5.89
CA TRP A 41 20.62 -4.05 4.93
C TRP A 41 21.68 -3.27 4.15
N GLU A 42 22.89 -3.81 4.06
CA GLU A 42 23.89 -3.37 3.08
C GLU A 42 23.64 -4.07 1.74
N ILE A 43 23.57 -3.32 0.65
CA ILE A 43 23.48 -3.92 -0.70
C ILE A 43 24.89 -4.26 -1.16
N VAL A 44 25.16 -5.55 -1.31
CA VAL A 44 26.46 -6.08 -1.74
C VAL A 44 26.55 -6.14 -3.25
N SER A 45 25.50 -6.63 -3.91
CA SER A 45 25.43 -6.72 -5.37
C SER A 45 24.00 -6.77 -5.88
N GLN A 46 23.82 -6.38 -7.12
CA GLN A 46 22.55 -6.47 -7.86
C GLN A 46 22.89 -7.02 -9.25
N THR A 47 22.29 -8.15 -9.61
CA THR A 47 22.60 -8.85 -10.87
C THR A 47 21.33 -9.29 -11.58
N LEU A 48 21.26 -8.97 -12.87
CA LEU A 48 20.19 -9.46 -13.72
C LEU A 48 20.46 -10.92 -14.11
N ARG A 49 19.49 -11.81 -13.89
CA ARG A 49 19.53 -13.22 -14.28
C ARG A 49 18.29 -13.60 -15.07
N LEU A 50 18.36 -14.72 -15.78
CA LEU A 50 17.21 -15.32 -16.46
C LEU A 50 16.75 -16.56 -15.68
N ARG A 51 15.43 -16.68 -15.47
CA ARG A 51 14.79 -17.90 -14.95
C ARG A 51 13.60 -18.24 -15.84
N HIS A 52 13.61 -19.43 -16.43
CA HIS A 52 12.58 -19.86 -17.41
C HIS A 52 12.36 -18.83 -18.53
N ASN A 53 13.46 -18.23 -19.05
CA ASN A 53 13.46 -17.15 -20.06
C ASN A 53 12.79 -15.82 -19.64
N ALA A 54 12.39 -15.65 -18.38
CA ALA A 54 11.97 -14.37 -17.83
C ALA A 54 13.14 -13.71 -17.09
N PRO A 55 13.35 -12.40 -17.25
CA PRO A 55 14.38 -11.71 -16.50
C PRO A 55 13.99 -11.56 -15.03
N GLN A 56 15.00 -11.60 -14.16
CA GLN A 56 14.88 -11.49 -12.72
C GLN A 56 16.03 -10.64 -12.18
N ASP A 57 15.72 -9.78 -11.21
CA ASP A 57 16.75 -9.08 -10.47
C ASP A 57 17.14 -9.87 -9.22
N HIS A 58 18.42 -10.11 -9.03
CA HIS A 58 18.96 -10.83 -7.88
C HIS A 58 19.78 -9.85 -7.05
N ILE A 59 19.19 -9.40 -5.95
CA ILE A 59 19.82 -8.44 -5.04
C ILE A 59 20.40 -9.21 -3.86
N THR A 60 21.72 -9.12 -3.69
CA THR A 60 22.42 -9.67 -2.53
C THR A 60 22.56 -8.59 -1.47
N VAL A 61 21.99 -8.86 -0.30
CA VAL A 61 22.06 -7.98 0.86
C VAL A 61 22.83 -8.64 2.00
N ARG A 62 23.41 -7.83 2.87
CA ARG A 62 24.18 -8.28 4.02
C ARG A 62 23.73 -7.58 5.30
N ALA A 63 23.69 -8.35 6.38
CA ALA A 63 23.59 -7.85 7.75
C ALA A 63 24.60 -8.60 8.63
N ALA A 64 25.18 -7.95 9.64
CA ALA A 64 26.16 -8.59 10.50
C ALA A 64 25.56 -9.78 11.27
N SER A 65 24.27 -9.68 11.62
CA SER A 65 23.55 -10.74 12.33
C SER A 65 23.10 -11.93 11.47
N LEU A 66 23.02 -11.77 10.15
CA LEU A 66 22.38 -12.74 9.24
C LEU A 66 23.27 -13.18 8.05
N GLY A 67 24.43 -12.56 7.86
CA GLY A 67 25.31 -12.81 6.73
C GLY A 67 24.74 -12.27 5.41
N GLU A 68 25.19 -12.85 4.29
CA GLU A 68 24.74 -12.50 2.95
C GLU A 68 23.54 -13.33 2.51
N ILE A 69 22.52 -12.66 1.96
CA ILE A 69 21.30 -13.27 1.45
C ILE A 69 20.99 -12.69 0.08
N THR A 70 20.81 -13.56 -0.91
CA THR A 70 20.34 -13.16 -2.24
C THR A 70 18.82 -13.30 -2.32
N VAL A 71 18.16 -12.23 -2.73
CA VAL A 71 16.71 -12.17 -2.91
C VAL A 71 16.38 -11.96 -4.39
N PRO A 72 15.68 -12.92 -5.02
CA PRO A 72 15.26 -12.79 -6.41
C PRO A 72 13.90 -12.07 -6.53
N PHE A 73 13.84 -11.09 -7.43
CA PHE A 73 12.67 -10.34 -7.84
C PHE A 73 12.31 -10.61 -9.30
N ASP A 74 11.03 -10.89 -9.58
CA ASP A 74 10.50 -10.94 -10.95
C ASP A 74 10.24 -9.53 -11.47
N ILE A 75 10.85 -9.16 -12.59
CA ILE A 75 10.83 -7.78 -13.15
C ILE A 75 9.84 -7.59 -14.31
N ALA A 76 8.87 -8.50 -14.44
CA ALA A 76 8.01 -8.69 -15.61
C ALA A 76 7.26 -7.43 -16.12
N SER A 77 7.30 -6.31 -15.40
CA SER A 77 6.53 -5.09 -15.64
C SER A 77 7.34 -3.85 -16.05
N PHE A 78 8.68 -3.77 -15.87
CA PHE A 78 9.39 -2.50 -16.14
C PHE A 78 10.74 -2.58 -16.88
N PHE A 79 11.39 -3.74 -16.98
CA PHE A 79 12.63 -3.90 -17.77
C PHE A 79 12.44 -4.56 -19.15
N GLY A 80 11.20 -4.74 -19.61
CA GLY A 80 10.91 -5.41 -20.88
C GLY A 80 9.56 -5.06 -21.51
N ALA A 81 8.91 -3.99 -21.07
CA ALA A 81 7.71 -3.49 -21.72
C ALA A 81 8.04 -3.03 -23.15
N ALA A 82 7.39 -3.61 -24.16
CA ALA A 82 7.35 -3.05 -25.51
C ALA A 82 7.04 -1.54 -25.47
N PRO A 83 7.50 -0.71 -26.42
CA PRO A 83 7.12 0.70 -26.46
C PRO A 83 5.58 0.79 -26.52
N GLY A 84 4.96 1.18 -25.40
CA GLY A 84 3.51 1.16 -25.18
C GLY A 84 3.02 0.31 -23.99
N ALA A 85 3.86 -0.55 -23.39
CA ALA A 85 3.52 -1.39 -22.23
C ALA A 85 4.09 -0.84 -20.91
N GLY A 86 4.55 0.41 -20.89
CA GLY A 86 4.73 1.14 -19.65
C GLY A 86 3.37 1.61 -19.18
N ALA A 87 2.64 0.79 -18.42
CA ALA A 87 1.54 1.34 -17.62
C ALA A 87 2.18 2.41 -16.74
N ALA A 88 1.93 3.68 -17.04
CA ALA A 88 2.40 4.77 -16.21
C ALA A 88 2.03 4.45 -14.77
N ALA A 89 3.01 4.48 -13.86
CA ALA A 89 2.76 4.17 -12.46
C ALA A 89 1.59 5.03 -11.99
N VAL A 90 0.53 4.38 -11.51
CA VAL A 90 -0.67 5.11 -11.09
C VAL A 90 -0.31 5.99 -9.90
N ASP A 91 -0.50 7.29 -10.09
CA ASP A 91 -0.30 8.29 -9.05
C ASP A 91 -1.49 8.26 -8.08
N PHE A 92 -1.41 7.36 -7.10
CA PHE A 92 -2.43 7.26 -6.06
C PHE A 92 -2.51 8.51 -5.20
N ASP A 93 -1.41 9.22 -4.98
CA ASP A 93 -1.44 10.45 -4.19
C ASP A 93 -2.33 11.48 -4.91
N ARG A 94 -2.17 11.64 -6.23
CA ARG A 94 -3.07 12.46 -7.05
C ARG A 94 -4.52 11.99 -7.00
N LEU A 95 -4.79 10.69 -7.02
CA LEU A 95 -6.17 10.17 -6.89
C LEU A 95 -6.77 10.53 -5.52
N LEU A 96 -6.01 10.34 -4.44
CA LEU A 96 -6.46 10.64 -3.07
C LEU A 96 -6.66 12.15 -2.86
N GLU A 97 -5.77 12.98 -3.40
CA GLU A 97 -5.88 14.44 -3.37
C GLU A 97 -7.09 14.92 -4.17
N THR A 98 -7.28 14.39 -5.37
CA THR A 98 -8.42 14.73 -6.24
C THR A 98 -9.73 14.34 -5.58
N ALA A 99 -9.82 13.15 -5.00
CA ALA A 99 -11.00 12.74 -4.24
C ALA A 99 -11.27 13.66 -3.05
N LEU A 100 -10.24 14.01 -2.29
CA LEU A 100 -10.39 14.88 -1.13
C LEU A 100 -10.84 16.29 -1.52
N ALA A 101 -10.25 16.86 -2.57
CA ALA A 101 -10.63 18.16 -3.11
C ALA A 101 -12.08 18.14 -3.63
N PHE A 102 -12.41 17.16 -4.47
CA PHE A 102 -13.75 17.03 -5.02
C PHE A 102 -14.81 16.84 -3.93
N ALA A 103 -14.52 16.08 -2.88
CA ALA A 103 -15.43 15.91 -1.74
C ALA A 103 -15.65 17.21 -0.97
N ARG A 104 -14.62 18.05 -0.80
CA ARG A 104 -14.74 19.35 -0.12
C ARG A 104 -15.67 20.28 -0.87
N ASP A 105 -15.58 20.29 -2.20
CA ASP A 105 -16.41 21.13 -3.07
C ASP A 105 -17.83 20.56 -3.24
N ASN A 106 -18.01 19.24 -3.02
CA ASN A 106 -19.27 18.53 -3.21
C ASN A 106 -19.75 17.90 -1.89
N GLY A 107 -20.19 18.77 -0.99
CA GLY A 107 -20.66 18.42 0.34
C GLY A 107 -21.84 17.42 0.38
N PRO A 108 -22.11 16.82 1.55
CA PRO A 108 -21.51 17.13 2.84
C PRO A 108 -20.12 16.50 3.03
N HIS A 109 -19.13 17.34 3.38
CA HIS A 109 -17.78 16.93 3.75
C HIS A 109 -17.54 17.19 5.23
N HIS A 110 -17.06 16.18 5.95
CA HIS A 110 -16.71 16.36 7.36
C HIS A 110 -15.24 16.80 7.48
N PRO A 111 -14.90 17.83 8.27
CA PRO A 111 -13.52 18.35 8.38
C PRO A 111 -12.47 17.29 8.78
N GLY A 112 -12.89 16.24 9.49
CA GLY A 112 -12.04 15.11 9.89
C GLY A 112 -11.87 14.01 8.83
N SER A 113 -12.39 14.18 7.61
CA SER A 113 -12.31 13.16 6.56
C SER A 113 -10.88 12.95 6.06
N LEU A 114 -10.47 11.69 5.93
CA LEU A 114 -9.18 11.31 5.37
C LEU A 114 -9.41 10.37 4.19
N PRO A 115 -8.84 10.63 3.00
CA PRO A 115 -8.95 9.72 1.89
C PRO A 115 -8.19 8.42 2.18
N ARG A 116 -8.74 7.30 1.74
CA ARG A 116 -8.13 5.97 1.80
C ARG A 116 -7.90 5.45 0.40
N PHE A 117 -6.97 4.52 0.26
CA PHE A 117 -6.65 3.88 -1.02
C PHE A 117 -7.92 3.52 -1.81
N PRO A 118 -7.95 3.83 -3.12
CA PRO A 118 -9.13 3.57 -3.94
C PRO A 118 -9.47 2.08 -3.94
N VAL A 119 -10.75 1.74 -3.89
CA VAL A 119 -11.26 0.36 -4.03
C VAL A 119 -12.07 0.26 -5.32
N PRO A 120 -12.21 -0.94 -5.91
CA PRO A 120 -13.12 -1.12 -7.03
C PRO A 120 -14.54 -0.63 -6.71
N SER A 121 -15.17 0.10 -7.63
CA SER A 121 -16.55 0.54 -7.46
C SER A 121 -17.52 -0.57 -7.81
N ALA A 122 -18.45 -0.87 -6.90
CA ALA A 122 -19.54 -1.80 -7.17
C ALA A 122 -20.64 -1.17 -8.04
N GLY A 123 -20.82 0.15 -7.94
CA GLY A 123 -21.87 0.89 -8.67
C GLY A 123 -21.45 1.39 -10.05
N TYR A 124 -20.14 1.51 -10.31
CA TYR A 124 -19.60 2.08 -11.54
C TYR A 124 -18.53 1.15 -12.14
N PRO A 125 -18.90 0.26 -13.07
CA PRO A 125 -17.96 -0.69 -13.68
C PRO A 125 -16.73 0.00 -14.29
N GLY A 126 -15.54 -0.55 -14.00
CA GLY A 126 -14.25 0.00 -14.46
C GLY A 126 -13.81 1.28 -13.76
N ARG A 127 -14.47 1.66 -12.65
CA ARG A 127 -14.15 2.85 -11.85
C ARG A 127 -13.72 2.46 -10.44
N VAL A 128 -13.13 3.42 -9.73
CA VAL A 128 -12.73 3.24 -8.32
C VAL A 128 -13.50 4.19 -7.41
N GLU A 129 -13.78 3.74 -6.20
CA GLU A 129 -14.27 4.54 -5.10
C GLU A 129 -13.12 4.87 -4.14
N VAL A 130 -13.02 6.12 -3.72
CA VAL A 130 -12.12 6.57 -2.65
C VAL A 130 -12.94 6.74 -1.38
N PRO A 131 -12.85 5.81 -0.40
CA PRO A 131 -13.54 5.96 0.87
C PRO A 131 -12.94 7.09 1.69
N LEU A 132 -13.80 7.88 2.35
CA LEU A 132 -13.40 9.03 3.16
C LEU A 132 -13.73 8.83 4.65
N PRO A 133 -13.08 7.91 5.39
CA PRO A 133 -13.25 7.75 6.84
C PRO A 133 -12.96 9.02 7.61
N LEU A 134 -13.53 9.11 8.81
CA LEU A 134 -13.38 10.27 9.68
C LEU A 134 -12.42 9.99 10.82
N VAL A 135 -11.58 10.95 11.14
CA VAL A 135 -10.91 11.03 12.44
C VAL A 135 -11.77 11.87 13.36
N ALA A 136 -12.27 11.25 14.42
CA ALA A 136 -13.14 11.88 15.41
C ALA A 136 -12.81 11.41 16.83
N LEU A 137 -13.46 12.02 17.83
CA LEU A 137 -13.51 11.53 19.21
C LEU A 137 -14.84 10.79 19.41
N ASP A 138 -14.83 9.68 20.16
CA ASP A 138 -16.09 9.09 20.65
C ASP A 138 -16.62 9.87 21.88
N ASN A 139 -17.79 9.45 22.37
CA ASN A 139 -18.44 10.03 23.56
C ASN A 139 -17.60 9.92 24.84
N ALA A 140 -16.56 9.07 24.84
CA ALA A 140 -15.60 8.94 25.94
C ALA A 140 -14.29 9.72 25.69
N GLY A 141 -14.26 10.60 24.68
CA GLY A 141 -13.09 11.41 24.34
C GLY A 141 -11.95 10.66 23.66
N ARG A 142 -12.17 9.42 23.19
CA ARG A 142 -11.12 8.62 22.56
C ARG A 142 -11.05 8.87 21.07
N ARG A 143 -9.85 9.25 20.59
CA ARG A 143 -9.59 9.42 19.15
C ARG A 143 -9.64 8.08 18.41
N GLY A 144 -10.28 8.08 17.25
CA GLY A 144 -10.40 6.90 16.40
C GLY A 144 -10.53 7.25 14.94
N LEU A 145 -10.29 6.24 14.09
CA LEU A 145 -10.70 6.24 12.70
C LEU A 145 -12.08 5.57 12.62
N TYR A 146 -13.04 6.24 12.01
CA TYR A 146 -14.43 5.79 11.90
C TYR A 146 -14.81 5.57 10.45
N ALA A 147 -15.78 4.69 10.23
CA ALA A 147 -16.23 4.29 8.90
C ALA A 147 -16.57 5.53 8.06
N PRO A 148 -16.21 5.52 6.77
CA PRO A 148 -16.52 6.61 5.86
C PRO A 148 -18.02 6.92 5.86
N PRO A 149 -18.44 8.19 6.04
CA PRO A 149 -19.77 8.61 5.62
C PRO A 149 -19.89 8.68 4.09
N ARG A 150 -18.76 8.84 3.39
CA ARG A 150 -18.71 9.23 1.98
C ARG A 150 -17.72 8.40 1.18
N VAL A 151 -18.05 8.24 -0.10
CA VAL A 151 -17.15 7.79 -1.17
C VAL A 151 -17.09 8.86 -2.26
N VAL A 152 -15.94 8.94 -2.92
CA VAL A 152 -15.82 9.68 -4.19
C VAL A 152 -15.52 8.68 -5.28
N VAL A 153 -16.26 8.74 -6.37
CA VAL A 153 -16.04 7.88 -7.53
C VAL A 153 -15.14 8.62 -8.50
N LEU A 154 -14.03 7.99 -8.88
CA LEU A 154 -13.07 8.51 -9.85
C LEU A 154 -12.94 7.57 -11.04
N SER A 155 -12.60 8.12 -12.21
CA SER A 155 -12.04 7.33 -13.30
C SER A 155 -10.70 6.72 -12.90
N TYR A 156 -10.37 5.58 -13.50
CA TYR A 156 -9.13 4.87 -13.25
C TYR A 156 -8.50 4.47 -14.58
N PRO A 157 -7.19 4.72 -14.77
CA PRO A 157 -6.24 5.39 -13.86
C PRO A 157 -6.29 6.94 -13.86
N GLU A 158 -7.11 7.57 -14.70
CA GLU A 158 -7.02 9.00 -15.02
C GLU A 158 -7.45 9.92 -13.87
N GLY A 159 -8.24 9.45 -12.91
CA GLY A 159 -8.58 10.20 -11.70
C GLY A 159 -9.61 11.30 -11.88
N GLU A 160 -10.34 11.32 -12.98
CA GLU A 160 -11.40 12.29 -13.23
C GLU A 160 -12.58 12.04 -12.27
N PRO A 161 -13.06 13.05 -11.55
CA PRO A 161 -14.16 12.86 -10.61
C PRO A 161 -15.49 12.66 -11.34
N LEU A 162 -16.20 11.58 -10.98
CA LEU A 162 -17.49 11.21 -11.56
C LEU A 162 -18.65 11.55 -10.63
N GLY A 163 -18.41 11.56 -9.32
CA GLY A 163 -19.46 11.86 -8.36
C GLY A 163 -19.08 11.56 -6.92
N THR A 164 -19.98 11.91 -6.02
CA THR A 164 -19.90 11.57 -4.59
C THR A 164 -21.06 10.67 -4.22
N GLY A 165 -20.84 9.79 -3.24
CA GLY A 165 -21.87 8.89 -2.71
C GLY A 165 -21.75 8.74 -1.20
N GLU A 166 -22.77 8.15 -0.60
CA GLU A 166 -22.68 7.67 0.79
C GLU A 166 -22.02 6.30 0.81
N TYR A 167 -21.18 6.04 1.82
CA TYR A 167 -20.62 4.70 1.95
C TYR A 167 -21.72 3.71 2.36
N PRO A 168 -21.75 2.50 1.78
CA PRO A 168 -22.75 1.49 2.14
C PRO A 168 -22.83 1.24 3.64
N GLY A 169 -24.04 1.38 4.20
CA GLY A 169 -24.30 1.16 5.63
C GLY A 169 -23.99 2.34 6.56
N PHE A 170 -23.69 3.52 6.01
CA PHE A 170 -23.65 4.74 6.81
C PHE A 170 -25.07 5.15 7.25
N ASP A 171 -25.23 5.48 8.54
CA ASP A 171 -26.47 6.01 9.11
C ASP A 171 -26.16 7.34 9.80
N PRO A 172 -26.61 8.49 9.26
CA PRO A 172 -26.31 9.80 9.84
C PRO A 172 -26.91 10.00 11.23
N LYS A 173 -27.90 9.20 11.63
CA LYS A 173 -28.51 9.27 12.96
C LYS A 173 -27.71 8.51 14.03
N ARG A 174 -26.78 7.64 13.64
CA ARG A 174 -25.96 6.81 14.54
C ARG A 174 -24.54 7.35 14.61
N TRP A 175 -24.36 8.43 15.35
CA TRP A 175 -23.05 9.05 15.55
C TRP A 175 -22.34 8.56 16.83
N PRO A 176 -21.02 8.34 16.82
CA PRO A 176 -20.15 8.30 15.64
C PRO A 176 -20.39 7.03 14.78
N PRO A 177 -19.97 7.02 13.50
CA PRO A 177 -20.06 5.84 12.64
C PRO A 177 -19.31 4.63 13.23
N ARG A 178 -19.39 3.47 12.58
CA ARG A 178 -18.66 2.29 13.05
C ARG A 178 -17.16 2.59 13.21
N ARG A 179 -16.61 2.40 14.41
CA ARG A 179 -15.18 2.55 14.65
C ARG A 179 -14.40 1.51 13.84
N LEU A 180 -13.43 1.96 13.06
CA LEU A 180 -12.51 1.09 12.29
C LEU A 180 -11.26 0.75 13.09
N GLY A 181 -10.82 1.64 13.98
CA GLY A 181 -9.68 1.37 14.84
C GLY A 181 -9.15 2.61 15.57
N ASN A 182 -8.10 2.42 16.35
CA ASN A 182 -7.33 3.51 16.95
C ASN A 182 -6.60 4.28 15.84
N TRP A 183 -6.49 5.60 16.00
CA TRP A 183 -5.69 6.44 15.10
C TRP A 183 -4.68 7.31 15.89
N PRO A 184 -3.39 7.34 15.50
CA PRO A 184 -2.77 6.43 14.52
C PRO A 184 -2.73 4.99 15.07
N PRO A 185 -2.68 3.95 14.19
CA PRO A 185 -2.53 2.56 14.62
C PRO A 185 -1.33 2.39 15.56
N PRO A 186 -1.44 1.64 16.67
CA PRO A 186 -0.33 1.49 17.62
C PRO A 186 0.96 1.00 16.96
N ALA A 187 0.85 0.06 16.03
CA ALA A 187 2.00 -0.49 15.30
C ALA A 187 2.75 0.57 14.47
N SER A 188 2.07 1.59 13.93
CA SER A 188 2.73 2.60 13.12
C SER A 188 3.55 3.59 13.95
N ARG A 189 3.29 3.70 15.26
CA ARG A 189 4.08 4.56 16.18
C ARG A 189 5.48 4.03 16.43
N LEU A 190 5.70 2.74 16.16
CA LEU A 190 6.97 2.05 16.38
C LEU A 190 7.85 2.02 15.12
N LEU A 191 7.35 2.51 13.98
CA LEU A 191 8.10 2.52 12.73
C LEU A 191 8.92 3.81 12.62
N SER A 192 10.20 3.67 12.28
CA SER A 192 11.00 4.82 11.86
C SER A 192 10.40 5.42 10.58
N PRO A 193 10.58 6.73 10.31
CA PRO A 193 10.06 7.35 9.10
C PRO A 193 10.48 6.65 7.80
N PRO A 194 11.76 6.22 7.61
CA PRO A 194 12.16 5.48 6.41
C PRO A 194 11.45 4.14 6.27
N ARG A 195 11.23 3.43 7.37
CA ARG A 195 10.51 2.14 7.38
C ARG A 195 9.03 2.32 7.08
N LEU A 196 8.42 3.38 7.60
CA LEU A 196 7.04 3.72 7.30
C LEU A 196 6.87 4.05 5.81
N GLN A 197 7.74 4.89 5.26
CA GLN A 197 7.73 5.24 3.83
C GLN A 197 7.88 3.98 2.96
N ALA A 198 8.87 3.13 3.26
CA ALA A 198 9.07 1.88 2.53
C ALA A 198 7.85 0.94 2.60
N THR A 199 7.22 0.86 3.77
CA THR A 199 5.99 0.07 3.95
C THR A 199 4.84 0.61 3.09
N ILE A 200 4.68 1.93 3.04
CA ILE A 200 3.67 2.59 2.19
C ILE A 200 3.98 2.32 0.72
N THR A 201 5.20 2.53 0.25
CA THR A 201 5.61 2.29 -1.15
C THR A 201 5.25 0.87 -1.61
N ARG A 202 5.55 -0.14 -0.79
CA ARG A 202 5.22 -1.54 -1.12
C ARG A 202 3.73 -1.81 -1.10
N PHE A 203 3.03 -1.27 -0.10
CA PHE A 203 1.58 -1.41 -0.03
C PHE A 203 0.93 -0.82 -1.29
N THR A 204 1.34 0.38 -1.69
CA THR A 204 0.88 1.08 -2.89
C THR A 204 1.11 0.25 -4.15
N ALA A 205 2.30 -0.33 -4.33
CA ALA A 205 2.60 -1.18 -5.49
C ALA A 205 1.76 -2.46 -5.52
N CYS A 206 1.64 -3.17 -4.38
CA CYS A 206 0.74 -4.32 -4.25
C CYS A 206 -0.71 -3.95 -4.59
N TRP A 207 -1.17 -2.80 -4.08
CA TRP A 207 -2.53 -2.33 -4.28
C TRP A 207 -2.81 -1.95 -5.73
N HIS A 208 -1.84 -1.33 -6.41
CA HIS A 208 -1.91 -1.09 -7.85
C HIS A 208 -2.17 -2.36 -8.64
N ARG A 209 -1.37 -3.41 -8.38
CA ARG A 209 -1.50 -4.70 -9.07
C ARG A 209 -2.89 -5.31 -8.90
N LEU A 210 -3.46 -5.18 -7.70
CA LEU A 210 -4.82 -5.66 -7.43
C LEU A 210 -5.87 -4.89 -8.22
N LEU A 211 -5.76 -3.56 -8.30
CA LEU A 211 -6.71 -2.74 -9.05
C LEU A 211 -6.59 -2.91 -10.57
N THR A 212 -5.38 -3.11 -11.10
CA THR A 212 -5.16 -3.37 -12.53
C THR A 212 -5.64 -4.77 -12.96
N ALA A 213 -5.62 -5.74 -12.05
CA ALA A 213 -6.04 -7.11 -12.32
C ALA A 213 -7.56 -7.36 -12.12
N TRP A 214 -8.24 -6.46 -11.43
CA TRP A 214 -9.69 -6.46 -11.25
C TRP A 214 -10.40 -6.02 -12.53
#